data_AF-A0A7U6KFE5-F1
#
_entry.id   AF-A0A7U6KFE5-F1
#
_cell.length_a   1.000
_cell.length_b   1.000
_cell.length_c   1.000
_cell.angle_alpha   90.00
_cell.angle_beta   90.00
_cell.angle_gamma   90.00
#
_symmetry.space_group_name_H-M   'P 1'
#
loop_
_entity.id
_entity.type
_entity.pdbx_description
1 polymer ?
#
loop_
_entity_poly.entity_id
_entity_poly.type
_entity_poly.pdbx_seq_one_letter_code
_entity_poly.pdbx_strand_id
1 'polypeptide(L)' 'MNIIFLLLIALAGLVAIFSCAILAFGIPAIIGWKLYRKIRYGISMYD' A
#
# COMPACT_ATOMS: atom_id res chain seq x y z
N MET A 1 33.52 6.58 7.70
CA MET A 1 32.13 6.07 7.71
C MET A 1 32.09 4.76 6.95
N ASN A 2 31.48 3.71 7.50
CA ASN A 2 31.48 2.39 6.89
C ASN A 2 30.35 2.29 5.84
N ILE A 3 30.72 2.19 4.56
CA ILE A 3 29.79 2.17 3.40
C ILE A 3 28.77 1.03 3.50
N ILE A 4 29.17 -0.11 4.05
CA ILE A 4 28.29 -1.27 4.25
C ILE A 4 27.12 -0.91 5.18
N PHE A 5 27.40 -0.15 6.24
CA PHE A 5 26.38 0.26 7.22
C PHE A 5 25.38 1.25 6.62
N LEU A 6 25.86 2.13 5.73
CA LEU A 6 25.03 3.11 5.03
C LEU A 6 24.05 2.43 4.06
N LEU A 7 24.52 1.43 3.32
CA LEU A 7 23.68 0.59 2.45
C LEU A 7 22.59 -0.16 3.23
N LEU A 8 22.94 -0.70 4.40
CA LEU A 8 22.00 -1.46 5.22
C LEU A 8 20.88 -0.58 5.78
N ILE A 9 21.21 0.64 6.21
CA ILE A 9 20.22 1.64 6.65
C ILE A 9 19.31 2.06 5.48
N ALA A 10 19.88 2.28 4.29
CA ALA A 10 19.11 2.68 3.13
C ALA A 10 18.09 1.59 2.71
N LEU A 11 18.51 0.32 2.71
CA LEU A 11 17.63 -0.80 2.40
C LEU A 11 16.53 -0.99 3.46
N ALA A 12 16.88 -0.88 4.75
CA ALA A 12 15.90 -0.95 5.84
C ALA A 12 14.86 0.18 5.74
N GLY A 13 15.30 1.40 5.41
CA GLY A 13 14.44 2.54 5.18
C GLY A 13 13.49 2.34 4.00
N LEU A 14 14.00 1.82 2.87
CA LEU A 14 13.17 1.52 1.70
C LEU A 14 12.08 0.49 2.02
N VAL A 15 12.44 -0.63 2.68
CA VAL A 15 11.48 -1.67 3.05
C VAL A 15 10.38 -1.13 3.96
N ALA A 16 10.72 -0.25 4.90
CA ALA A 16 9.75 0.40 5.78
C ALA A 16 8.78 1.32 4.99
N ILE A 17 9.31 2.13 4.07
CA ILE A 17 8.50 3.05 3.26
C ILE A 17 7.54 2.27 2.36
N PHE A 18 8.02 1.23 1.68
CA PHE A 18 7.18 0.39 0.83
C PHE A 18 6.08 -0.32 1.63
N SER A 19 6.40 -0.82 2.83
CA SER A 19 5.42 -1.48 3.70
C SER A 19 4.32 -0.51 4.14
N CYS A 20 4.70 0.71 4.55
CA CYS A 20 3.74 1.75 4.91
C CYS A 20 2.90 2.21 3.71
N ALA A 21 3.50 2.37 2.53
CA ALA A 21 2.78 2.77 1.32
C ALA A 21 1.73 1.72 0.91
N ILE A 22 2.07 0.42 0.98
CA ILE A 22 1.12 -0.65 0.65
C ILE A 22 -0.09 -0.62 1.59
N LEU A 23 0.13 -0.40 2.89
CA LEU A 23 -0.97 -0.29 3.85
C LEU A 23 -1.81 0.98 3.63
N ALA A 24 -1.14 2.12 3.44
CA ALA A 24 -1.77 3.42 3.26
C ALA A 24 -2.62 3.49 1.98
N PHE A 25 -2.15 2.89 0.89
CA PHE A 25 -2.87 2.89 -0.39
C PHE A 25 -3.76 1.66 -0.59
N GLY A 26 -3.42 0.51 0.02
CA GLY A 26 -4.17 -0.74 -0.15
C GLY A 26 -5.60 -0.65 0.37
N ILE A 27 -5.78 -0.13 1.59
CA ILE A 27 -7.11 0.04 2.20
C ILE A 27 -8.01 0.96 1.36
N PRO A 28 -7.62 2.20 1.01
CA PRO A 28 -8.45 3.06 0.19
C PRO A 28 -8.62 2.56 -1.25
N ALA A 29 -7.64 1.85 -1.82
CA ALA A 29 -7.78 1.24 -3.14
C ALA A 29 -8.87 0.15 -3.14
N ILE A 30 -8.91 -0.72 -2.14
CA ILE A 30 -9.94 -1.76 -2.01
C ILE A 30 -11.31 -1.12 -1.78
N ILE A 31 -11.41 -0.11 -0.92
CA ILE A 31 -12.65 0.62 -0.65
C ILE A 31 -13.13 1.33 -1.91
N GLY A 32 -12.25 2.04 -2.60
CA GLY A 32 -12.53 2.72 -3.86
C GLY A 32 -12.99 1.75 -4.95
N TRP A 33 -12.34 0.59 -5.06
CA TRP A 33 -12.74 -0.46 -6.00
C TRP A 33 -14.13 -1.04 -5.68
N LYS A 34 -14.42 -1.29 -4.40
CA LYS A 34 -15.76 -1.72 -3.96
C LYS A 34 -16.82 -0.66 -4.27
N LEU A 35 -16.52 0.62 -4.04
CA LEU A 35 -17.40 1.73 -4.35
C LEU A 35 -17.64 1.89 -5.85
N TYR A 36 -16.59 1.79 -6.65
CA TYR A 36 -16.68 1.82 -8.11
C TYR A 36 -17.58 0.70 -8.65
N ARG A 37 -17.38 -0.54 -8.17
CA ARG A 37 -18.19 -1.68 -8.60
C ARG A 37 -19.66 -1.54 -8.19
N LYS A 38 -19.94 -1.00 -7.00
CA LYS A 38 -21.31 -0.71 -6.56
C LYS A 38 -21.99 0.30 -7.49
N ILE A 39 -21.32 1.40 -7.82
CA ILE A 39 -21.90 2.47 -8.65
C ILE A 39 -22.10 1.99 -10.09
N ARG A 40 -21.15 1.25 -10.66
CA ARG A 40 -21.18 0.85 -12.08
C ARG A 40 -22.01 -0.40 -12.35
N TYR A 41 -21.99 -1.38 -11.45
CA TYR A 41 -22.58 -2.70 -11.68
C TYR A 41 -23.73 -3.04 -10.72
N GLY A 42 -24.04 -2.17 -9.76
CA GLY A 42 -25.11 -2.42 -8.77
C GLY A 42 -24.83 -3.57 -7.81
N ILE A 43 -23.59 -4.10 -7.81
CA ILE A 43 -23.19 -5.25 -6.97
C ILE A 43 -23.02 -4.77 -5.53
N SER A 44 -23.52 -5.57 -4.58
CA SER A 44 -23.42 -5.30 -3.13
C SER A 44 -21.95 -5.13 -2.70
N MET A 45 -21.70 -4.20 -1.77
CA MET A 45 -20.36 -3.98 -1.19
C MET A 45 -19.91 -5.10 -0.23
N TYR A 46 -20.85 -5.98 0.15
CA TYR A 46 -20.74 -6.92 1.24
C TYR A 46 -20.73 -8.40 0.82
N ASP A 47 -20.77 -8.66 -0.49
CA ASP A 47 -20.39 -9.96 -1.07
C ASP A 47 -18.85 -10.03 -1.21
#